data_AF-A0A285C4X4-F1
#
_entry.id   AF-A0A285C4X4-F1
#
_cell.length_a   1.000
_cell.length_b   1.000
_cell.length_c   1.000
_cell.angle_alpha   90.00
_cell.angle_beta   90.00
_cell.angle_gamma   90.00
#
_symmetry.space_group_name_H-M   'P 1'
#
loop_
_entity.id
_entity.type
_entity.pdbx_description
1 polymer ?
#
loop_
_entity_poly.entity_id
_entity_poly.type
_entity_poly.pdbx_seq_one_letter_code
_entity_poly.pdbx_strand_id
1 'polypeptide(L)'
;MLKTAVRHGAVLAATAGILSTLAAHGAVAVTKGAAAEYDCRYGAVSVSDPAGSVVPTAQKPGVPLHAKLRLHNTENTALTKASYVFAIGNLMKNRGPAPHVRWRVGKGSWHSMALHWNSKTNGSLPLWNSQSLAVGTIPSRGTVTTEISVTFPKKSIKAVNYDFLDVHSGACGKTRLDWYTGNGFSYWPWKGTPGKPA
;
A
#
# COMPACT_ATOMS: atom_id res chain seq x y z
N MET A 1 -60.23 -15.62 20.56
CA MET A 1 -60.85 -14.45 21.22
C MET A 1 -59.93 -13.26 21.03
N LEU A 2 -60.27 -12.38 20.09
CA LEU A 2 -59.58 -11.12 19.80
C LEU A 2 -60.28 -10.01 20.60
N LYS A 3 -59.54 -9.17 21.32
CA LYS A 3 -60.09 -7.94 21.94
C LYS A 3 -59.55 -6.72 21.21
N THR A 4 -60.49 -5.97 20.65
CA THR A 4 -60.32 -4.70 19.93
C THR A 4 -60.45 -3.52 20.90
N ALA A 5 -59.62 -2.48 20.75
CA ALA A 5 -59.86 -1.15 21.32
C ALA A 5 -59.29 -0.02 20.43
N VAL A 6 -60.12 0.41 19.47
CA VAL A 6 -60.60 1.79 19.16
C VAL A 6 -60.36 2.80 20.33
N ARG A 7 -59.98 4.09 20.24
CA ARG A 7 -59.91 5.15 19.20
C ARG A 7 -59.15 6.40 19.74
N HIS A 8 -58.62 7.18 18.77
CA HIS A 8 -58.62 8.66 18.59
C HIS A 8 -58.07 9.64 19.64
N GLY A 9 -57.30 10.61 19.14
CA GLY A 9 -57.09 11.91 19.79
C GLY A 9 -55.98 12.74 19.12
N ALA A 10 -56.30 13.43 18.03
CA ALA A 10 -55.45 14.48 17.47
C ALA A 10 -55.68 15.80 18.23
N VAL A 11 -54.61 16.54 18.53
CA VAL A 11 -54.69 17.96 18.90
C VAL A 11 -53.61 18.71 18.12
N LEU A 12 -54.08 19.52 17.18
CA LEU A 12 -53.36 20.64 16.56
C LEU A 12 -53.41 21.82 17.53
N ALA A 13 -52.26 22.40 17.86
CA ALA A 13 -52.18 23.75 18.38
C ALA A 13 -51.08 24.49 17.60
N ALA A 14 -51.52 25.31 16.65
CA ALA A 14 -50.71 26.29 15.97
C ALA A 14 -50.71 27.58 16.80
N THR A 15 -49.53 28.07 17.15
CA THR A 15 -49.33 29.45 17.61
C THR A 15 -48.25 30.08 16.74
N ALA A 16 -48.69 30.99 15.87
CA ALA A 16 -47.84 31.94 15.18
C ALA A 16 -47.49 33.08 16.14
N GLY A 17 -46.24 33.55 16.12
CA GLY A 17 -45.84 34.70 16.92
C GLY A 17 -44.39 35.14 16.74
N ILE A 18 -44.22 36.11 15.84
CA ILE A 18 -43.29 37.26 15.91
C ILE A 18 -41.85 37.06 15.38
N LEU A 19 -41.58 37.79 14.29
CA LEU A 19 -40.24 38.14 13.79
C LEU A 19 -39.45 38.94 14.84
N SER A 20 -38.21 38.53 15.07
CA SER A 20 -37.11 39.43 15.46
C SER A 20 -35.84 38.97 14.78
N THR A 21 -35.36 39.77 13.84
CA THR A 21 -34.05 39.67 13.20
C THR A 21 -32.96 40.01 14.20
N LEU A 22 -32.09 39.05 14.53
CA LEU A 22 -30.76 39.30 15.09
C LEU A 22 -29.79 38.29 14.50
N ALA A 23 -28.77 38.83 13.84
CA ALA A 23 -27.71 38.11 13.18
C ALA A 23 -26.98 37.18 14.15
N ALA A 24 -26.99 35.89 13.85
CA ALA A 24 -25.97 34.97 14.31
C ALA A 24 -25.47 34.24 13.07
N HIS A 25 -24.20 34.48 12.73
CA HIS A 25 -23.46 33.75 11.72
C HIS A 25 -23.39 32.28 12.17
N GLY A 26 -24.41 31.52 11.80
CA GLY A 26 -24.41 30.07 11.92
C GLY A 26 -23.37 29.55 10.94
N ALA A 27 -22.20 29.21 11.47
CA ALA A 27 -21.21 28.42 10.77
C ALA A 27 -21.92 27.26 10.09
N VAL A 28 -21.97 27.28 8.76
CA VAL A 28 -22.33 26.12 7.97
C VAL A 28 -21.35 25.05 8.41
N ALA A 29 -21.83 24.06 9.15
CA ALA A 29 -21.11 22.84 9.38
C ALA A 29 -20.90 22.24 8.00
N VAL A 30 -19.75 22.55 7.39
CA VAL A 30 -19.24 21.82 6.25
C VAL A 30 -18.96 20.44 6.80
N THR A 31 -19.97 19.57 6.76
CA THR A 31 -19.74 18.14 6.73
C THR A 31 -18.80 17.94 5.57
N LYS A 32 -17.53 17.71 5.88
CA LYS A 32 -16.48 17.36 4.93
C LYS A 32 -17.00 16.14 4.19
N GLY A 33 -17.66 16.37 3.05
CA GLY A 33 -18.18 15.32 2.20
C GLY A 33 -17.03 14.36 1.99
N ALA A 34 -17.32 13.06 2.04
CA ALA A 34 -16.38 12.04 1.61
C ALA A 34 -15.76 12.58 0.31
N ALA A 35 -14.45 12.87 0.34
CA ALA A 35 -13.79 13.47 -0.80
C ALA A 35 -14.13 12.57 -1.98
N ALA A 36 -14.82 13.12 -2.99
CA ALA A 36 -15.24 12.35 -4.14
C ALA A 36 -14.02 11.60 -4.66
N GLU A 37 -14.14 10.28 -4.79
CA GLU A 37 -13.08 9.47 -5.37
C GLU A 37 -12.79 10.06 -6.76
N TYR A 38 -11.54 10.46 -6.98
CA TYR A 38 -11.08 10.98 -8.25
C TYR A 38 -10.79 9.78 -9.16
N ASP A 39 -11.20 9.87 -10.43
CA ASP A 39 -10.88 8.86 -11.44
C ASP A 39 -9.39 8.94 -11.78
N CYS A 40 -8.57 8.31 -10.94
CA CYS A 40 -7.16 8.12 -11.23
C CYS A 40 -6.99 7.08 -12.33
N ARG A 41 -5.91 7.21 -13.10
CA ARG A 41 -5.49 6.23 -14.11
C ARG A 41 -4.30 5.41 -13.62
N TYR A 42 -4.07 4.27 -14.26
CA TYR A 42 -2.78 3.62 -14.19
C TYR A 42 -1.68 4.59 -14.67
N GLY A 43 -0.60 4.71 -13.91
CA GLY A 43 0.44 5.73 -14.07
C GLY A 43 0.22 7.02 -13.27
N ALA A 44 -0.84 7.12 -12.47
CA ALA A 44 -1.06 8.23 -11.52
C ALA A 44 0.06 8.32 -10.45
N VAL A 45 0.75 7.21 -10.20
CA VAL A 45 2.03 7.18 -9.52
C VAL A 45 3.07 6.62 -10.48
N SER A 46 4.28 7.18 -10.44
CA SER A 46 5.47 6.60 -11.03
C SER A 46 6.43 6.17 -9.92
N VAL A 47 6.79 4.89 -9.91
CA VAL A 47 7.79 4.35 -8.99
C VAL A 47 9.16 4.26 -9.67
N SER A 48 10.20 4.72 -8.99
CA SER A 48 11.58 4.64 -9.48
C SER A 48 12.59 4.31 -8.37
N ASP A 49 13.69 3.66 -8.75
CA ASP A 49 14.83 3.39 -7.89
C ASP A 49 16.01 4.29 -8.32
N PRO A 50 16.46 5.24 -7.49
CA PRO A 50 17.62 6.07 -7.79
C PRO A 50 18.93 5.28 -7.88
N ALA A 51 18.99 4.02 -7.41
CA ALA A 51 20.14 3.14 -7.64
C ALA A 51 20.25 2.63 -9.10
N GLY A 52 19.29 2.96 -9.97
CA GLY A 52 19.40 2.71 -11.41
C GLY A 52 19.05 1.27 -11.77
N SER A 53 20.01 0.49 -12.26
CA SER A 53 19.85 -0.92 -12.67
C SER A 53 20.52 -1.92 -11.71
N VAL A 54 21.09 -1.43 -10.60
CA VAL A 54 21.81 -2.28 -9.65
C VAL A 54 20.81 -3.05 -8.79
N VAL A 55 20.95 -4.38 -8.77
CA VAL A 55 20.13 -5.26 -7.93
C VAL A 55 20.87 -5.58 -6.62
N PRO A 56 20.37 -5.13 -5.45
CA PRO A 56 20.83 -5.63 -4.17
C PRO A 56 20.82 -7.16 -4.13
N THR A 57 21.99 -7.77 -3.91
CA THR A 57 22.17 -9.22 -3.97
C THR A 57 22.81 -9.75 -2.70
N ALA A 58 22.15 -10.74 -2.07
CA ALA A 58 22.73 -11.51 -0.97
C ALA A 58 23.23 -12.87 -1.46
N GLN A 59 24.48 -13.20 -1.12
CA GLN A 59 25.07 -14.53 -1.38
C GLN A 59 25.13 -15.42 -0.13
N LYS A 60 24.74 -14.88 1.03
CA LYS A 60 24.71 -15.59 2.32
C LYS A 60 23.41 -15.23 3.06
N PRO A 61 22.85 -16.16 3.86
CA PRO A 61 21.67 -15.86 4.68
C PRO A 61 22.00 -14.81 5.75
N GLY A 62 20.99 -14.06 6.18
CA GLY A 62 21.11 -13.07 7.26
C GLY A 62 21.68 -11.72 6.85
N VAL A 63 22.13 -11.56 5.60
CA VAL A 63 22.62 -10.28 5.08
C VAL A 63 21.41 -9.38 4.74
N PRO A 64 21.28 -8.18 5.35
CA PRO A 64 20.25 -7.23 4.98
C PRO A 64 20.59 -6.56 3.66
N LEU A 65 19.62 -6.55 2.74
CA LEU A 65 19.65 -5.83 1.49
C LEU A 65 18.75 -4.62 1.60
N HIS A 66 19.08 -3.52 0.94
CA HIS A 66 18.35 -2.27 1.04
C HIS A 66 18.03 -1.72 -0.35
N ALA A 67 16.80 -1.24 -0.52
CA ALA A 67 16.36 -0.47 -1.67
C ALA A 67 15.66 0.81 -1.20
N LYS A 68 15.82 1.88 -1.97
CA LYS A 68 15.16 3.16 -1.73
C LYS A 68 14.32 3.44 -2.96
N LEU A 69 13.02 3.60 -2.82
CA LEU A 69 12.11 3.82 -3.94
C LEU A 69 11.47 5.20 -3.82
N ARG A 70 11.31 5.88 -4.94
CA ARG A 70 10.62 7.16 -5.07
C ARG A 70 9.25 6.91 -5.69
N LEU A 71 8.20 7.29 -4.98
CA LEU A 71 6.83 7.29 -5.45
C LEU A 71 6.49 8.73 -5.83
N HIS A 72 6.47 9.02 -7.13
CA HIS A 72 6.15 10.33 -7.67
C HIS A 72 4.68 10.36 -8.10
N ASN A 73 3.91 11.30 -7.57
CA ASN A 73 2.54 11.54 -7.99
C ASN A 73 2.52 12.34 -9.29
N THR A 74 1.90 11.78 -10.33
CA THR A 74 1.78 12.41 -11.65
C THR A 74 0.47 13.17 -11.82
N GLU A 75 -0.37 13.23 -10.79
CA GLU A 75 -1.63 13.96 -10.77
C GLU A 75 -1.45 15.39 -10.24
N ASN A 76 -2.41 16.25 -10.58
CA ASN A 76 -2.49 17.64 -10.08
C ASN A 76 -3.19 17.75 -8.71
N THR A 77 -3.62 16.63 -8.15
CA THR A 77 -4.24 16.53 -6.83
C THR A 77 -3.40 15.65 -5.91
N ALA A 78 -3.50 15.84 -4.60
CA ALA A 78 -2.78 15.00 -3.64
C ALA A 78 -3.43 13.61 -3.55
N LEU A 79 -2.61 12.57 -3.55
CA LEU A 79 -3.05 11.19 -3.36
C LEU A 79 -3.05 10.86 -1.87
N THR A 80 -4.21 10.95 -1.24
CA THR A 80 -4.38 10.68 0.19
C THR A 80 -4.56 9.19 0.46
N LYS A 81 -4.17 8.72 1.66
CA LYS A 81 -4.22 7.29 2.02
C LYS A 81 -3.53 6.40 0.97
N ALA A 82 -2.43 6.88 0.40
CA ALA A 82 -1.58 6.12 -0.49
C ALA A 82 -1.01 4.90 0.25
N SER A 83 -0.94 3.78 -0.45
CA SER A 83 -0.40 2.53 0.07
C SER A 83 0.20 1.70 -1.04
N TYR A 84 1.03 0.72 -0.70
CA TYR A 84 1.46 -0.30 -1.65
C TYR A 84 1.44 -1.70 -1.05
N VAL A 85 1.33 -2.71 -1.90
CA VAL A 85 1.61 -4.10 -1.55
C VAL A 85 3.01 -4.43 -2.09
N PHE A 86 3.88 -4.93 -1.21
CA PHE A 86 5.16 -5.49 -1.60
C PHE A 86 5.00 -6.99 -1.83
N ALA A 87 5.51 -7.50 -2.95
CA ALA A 87 5.62 -8.92 -3.18
C ALA A 87 7.05 -9.30 -3.55
N ILE A 88 7.48 -10.49 -3.17
CA ILE A 88 8.75 -11.08 -3.58
C ILE A 88 8.55 -12.48 -4.14
N GLY A 89 9.05 -12.69 -5.34
CA GLY A 89 8.93 -13.90 -6.11
C GLY A 89 10.04 -14.90 -5.85
N ASN A 90 9.71 -16.15 -6.15
CA ASN A 90 10.54 -17.30 -5.87
C ASN A 90 10.72 -18.14 -7.13
N LEU A 91 11.97 -18.36 -7.53
CA LEU A 91 12.30 -19.23 -8.66
C LEU A 91 12.19 -20.73 -8.32
N MET A 92 12.11 -21.08 -7.04
CA MET A 92 11.95 -22.46 -6.59
C MET A 92 10.47 -22.78 -6.41
N LYS A 93 10.08 -24.03 -6.68
CA LYS A 93 8.72 -24.52 -6.38
C LYS A 93 8.46 -24.78 -4.89
N ASN A 94 9.45 -24.52 -4.02
CA ASN A 94 9.32 -24.71 -2.58
C ASN A 94 9.01 -23.39 -1.87
N ARG A 95 8.26 -23.40 -0.77
CA ARG A 95 7.88 -22.16 -0.08
C ARG A 95 9.02 -21.51 0.70
N GLY A 96 9.88 -22.32 1.33
CA GLY A 96 10.90 -21.86 2.29
C GLY A 96 10.31 -21.08 3.48
N PRO A 97 11.12 -20.66 4.47
CA PRO A 97 10.76 -19.58 5.37
C PRO A 97 10.68 -18.25 4.61
N ALA A 98 9.73 -17.39 4.99
CA ALA A 98 9.60 -16.05 4.43
C ALA A 98 10.86 -15.20 4.72
N PRO A 99 11.29 -14.33 3.80
CA PRO A 99 12.23 -13.26 4.11
C PRO A 99 11.68 -12.35 5.23
N HIS A 100 12.58 -11.85 6.07
CA HIS A 100 12.25 -10.77 6.99
C HIS A 100 12.33 -9.46 6.22
N VAL A 101 11.22 -8.73 6.17
CA VAL A 101 11.16 -7.44 5.46
C VAL A 101 10.83 -6.34 6.45
N ARG A 102 11.54 -5.22 6.33
CA ARG A 102 11.25 -3.98 7.04
C ARG A 102 11.04 -2.87 6.03
N TRP A 103 10.20 -1.91 6.36
CA TRP A 103 9.94 -0.76 5.50
C TRP A 103 9.80 0.52 6.33
N ARG A 104 10.08 1.67 5.71
CA ARG A 104 9.81 2.99 6.28
C ARG A 104 9.51 3.99 5.18
N VAL A 105 8.83 5.07 5.55
CA VAL A 105 8.55 6.20 4.66
C VAL A 105 9.39 7.40 5.08
N GLY A 106 10.11 7.99 4.13
CA GLY A 106 11.00 9.13 4.35
C GLY A 106 12.03 8.84 5.45
N LYS A 107 12.06 9.70 6.48
CA LYS A 107 12.91 9.55 7.67
C LYS A 107 12.16 8.92 8.86
N GLY A 108 10.98 8.34 8.63
CA GLY A 108 10.18 7.72 9.67
C GLY A 108 10.79 6.45 10.26
N SER A 109 10.11 5.89 11.25
CA SER A 109 10.52 4.66 11.91
C SER A 109 10.44 3.45 10.98
N TRP A 110 11.28 2.46 11.23
CA TRP A 110 11.22 1.18 10.54
C TRP A 110 10.11 0.30 11.12
N HIS A 111 9.27 -0.22 10.25
CA HIS A 111 8.20 -1.16 10.55
C HIS A 111 8.54 -2.54 10.01
N SER A 112 8.20 -3.59 10.76
CA SER A 112 8.29 -4.97 10.25
C SER A 112 7.11 -5.27 9.35
N MET A 113 7.36 -5.98 8.26
CA MET A 113 6.38 -6.40 7.28
C MET A 113 6.14 -7.90 7.40
N ALA A 114 4.88 -8.29 7.63
CA ALA A 114 4.48 -9.68 7.61
C ALA A 114 4.22 -10.11 6.16
N LEU A 115 4.96 -11.14 5.71
CA LEU A 115 4.75 -11.74 4.41
C LEU A 115 3.92 -13.01 4.51
N HIS A 116 2.97 -13.17 3.59
CA HIS A 116 2.12 -14.34 3.46
C HIS A 116 2.25 -14.95 2.07
N TRP A 117 2.16 -16.27 2.02
CA TRP A 117 2.28 -17.02 0.78
C TRP A 117 1.02 -16.86 -0.06
N ASN A 118 1.17 -16.45 -1.31
CA ASN A 118 0.08 -16.37 -2.26
C ASN A 118 -0.06 -17.70 -3.00
N SER A 119 -0.96 -18.56 -2.53
CA SER A 119 -1.22 -19.87 -3.15
C SER A 119 -1.81 -19.78 -4.56
N LYS A 120 -2.41 -18.63 -4.94
CA LYS A 120 -3.02 -18.43 -6.26
C LYS A 120 -1.98 -18.28 -7.38
N THR A 121 -0.74 -17.95 -7.04
CA THR A 121 0.36 -17.82 -8.03
C THR A 121 1.28 -19.04 -8.04
N ASN A 122 0.89 -20.12 -7.37
CA ASN A 122 1.64 -21.35 -7.30
C ASN A 122 1.74 -22.02 -8.69
N GLY A 123 2.95 -22.21 -9.20
CA GLY A 123 3.23 -22.90 -10.47
C GLY A 123 3.73 -22.00 -11.61
N SER A 124 3.26 -20.76 -11.70
CA SER A 124 3.71 -19.77 -12.71
C SER A 124 4.73 -18.79 -12.14
N LEU A 125 4.45 -18.23 -10.95
CA LEU A 125 5.37 -17.38 -10.20
C LEU A 125 4.95 -17.36 -8.72
N PRO A 126 5.46 -18.26 -7.87
CA PRO A 126 5.08 -18.27 -6.47
C PRO A 126 5.54 -17.00 -5.74
N LEU A 127 4.60 -16.28 -5.12
CA LEU A 127 4.87 -14.98 -4.48
C LEU A 127 4.64 -15.03 -2.96
N TRP A 128 5.51 -14.33 -2.24
CA TRP A 128 5.24 -13.87 -0.88
C TRP A 128 4.77 -12.42 -0.93
N ASN A 129 3.58 -12.14 -0.43
CA ASN A 129 2.96 -10.82 -0.45
C ASN A 129 2.90 -10.23 0.95
N SER A 130 3.03 -8.91 1.04
CA SER A 130 2.71 -8.15 2.23
C SER A 130 1.21 -7.86 2.31
N GLN A 131 0.75 -7.42 3.48
CA GLN A 131 -0.49 -6.64 3.56
C GLN A 131 -0.28 -5.27 2.90
N SER A 132 -1.35 -4.49 2.74
CA SER A 132 -1.22 -3.10 2.30
C SER A 132 -0.39 -2.28 3.30
N LEU A 133 0.59 -1.53 2.80
CA LEU A 133 1.57 -0.77 3.56
C LEU A 133 1.31 0.72 3.37
N ALA A 134 1.07 1.42 4.48
CA ALA A 134 0.63 2.82 4.43
C ALA A 134 1.76 3.79 4.06
N VAL A 135 1.65 4.45 2.91
CA VAL A 135 2.58 5.54 2.53
C VAL A 135 2.14 6.88 3.15
N GLY A 136 0.83 7.06 3.33
CA GLY A 136 0.27 8.31 3.84
C GLY A 136 -0.27 9.19 2.70
N THR A 137 0.18 10.43 2.60
CA THR A 137 -0.23 11.33 1.51
C THR A 137 0.95 11.59 0.58
N ILE A 138 0.76 11.39 -0.72
CA ILE A 138 1.71 11.85 -1.74
C ILE A 138 1.19 13.20 -2.26
N PRO A 139 1.92 14.32 -2.05
CA PRO A 139 1.46 15.63 -2.49
C PRO A 139 1.24 15.69 -4.01
N SER A 140 0.41 16.64 -4.46
CA SER A 140 0.24 16.95 -5.90
C SER A 140 1.61 17.21 -6.55
N ARG A 141 1.91 16.54 -7.67
CA ARG A 141 3.22 16.58 -8.34
C ARG A 141 4.42 16.31 -7.43
N GLY A 142 4.17 15.73 -6.25
CA GLY A 142 5.15 15.52 -5.20
C GLY A 142 5.75 14.13 -5.23
N THR A 143 6.81 13.95 -4.47
CA THR A 143 7.49 12.67 -4.34
C THR A 143 7.61 12.29 -2.89
N VAL A 144 7.21 11.06 -2.57
CA VAL A 144 7.50 10.42 -1.29
C VAL A 144 8.53 9.32 -1.52
N THR A 145 9.46 9.17 -0.57
CA THR A 145 10.43 8.07 -0.60
C THR A 145 9.98 6.97 0.34
N THR A 146 10.03 5.73 -0.09
CA THR A 146 9.97 4.55 0.79
C THR A 146 11.31 3.83 0.76
N GLU A 147 11.72 3.26 1.88
CA GLU A 147 12.88 2.37 1.95
C GLU A 147 12.43 0.99 2.39
N ILE A 148 13.04 -0.03 1.78
CA ILE A 148 12.75 -1.44 2.06
C ILE A 148 14.07 -2.11 2.42
N SER A 149 14.04 -2.91 3.48
CA SER A 149 15.13 -3.79 3.86
C SER A 149 14.66 -5.24 3.85
N VAL A 150 15.37 -6.10 3.13
CA VAL A 150 15.06 -7.53 3.00
C VAL A 150 16.22 -8.36 3.54
N THR A 151 15.91 -9.30 4.43
CA THR A 151 16.88 -10.26 4.96
C THR A 151 16.37 -11.68 4.73
N PHE A 152 17.17 -12.50 4.03
CA PHE A 152 16.81 -13.88 3.73
C PHE A 152 17.35 -14.83 4.81
N PRO A 153 16.49 -15.59 5.51
CA PRO A 153 16.97 -16.61 6.45
C PRO A 153 17.57 -17.83 5.73
N LYS A 154 18.23 -18.71 6.49
CA LYS A 154 18.74 -19.99 5.95
C LYS A 154 17.57 -20.83 5.38
N LYS A 155 17.79 -21.46 4.23
CA LYS A 155 16.78 -22.23 3.46
C LYS A 155 15.61 -21.40 2.91
N SER A 156 15.70 -20.06 2.91
CA SER A 156 14.72 -19.18 2.26
C SER A 156 14.60 -19.47 0.76
N ILE A 157 13.57 -18.88 0.14
CA ILE A 157 13.34 -18.85 -1.31
C ILE A 157 14.58 -18.43 -2.08
N LYS A 158 14.71 -18.80 -3.36
CA LYS A 158 15.69 -18.15 -4.25
C LYS A 158 14.99 -17.06 -5.04
N ALA A 159 15.42 -15.81 -4.86
CA ALA A 159 14.84 -14.65 -5.54
C ALA A 159 15.85 -14.10 -6.57
N VAL A 160 15.37 -13.70 -7.75
CA VAL A 160 16.17 -13.04 -8.80
C VAL A 160 15.29 -11.98 -9.44
N ASN A 161 15.43 -10.70 -9.05
CA ASN A 161 14.77 -9.56 -9.70
C ASN A 161 13.23 -9.68 -9.81
N TYR A 162 12.60 -10.35 -8.83
CA TYR A 162 11.15 -10.49 -8.77
C TYR A 162 10.65 -9.88 -7.48
N ASP A 163 10.66 -8.56 -7.37
CA ASP A 163 9.80 -7.90 -6.41
C ASP A 163 8.84 -6.96 -7.13
N PHE A 164 7.71 -6.73 -6.47
CA PHE A 164 6.60 -6.00 -7.05
C PHE A 164 6.10 -5.00 -6.03
N LEU A 165 5.90 -3.76 -6.46
CA LEU A 165 5.12 -2.78 -5.72
C LEU A 165 3.84 -2.48 -6.48
N ASP A 166 2.71 -2.83 -5.87
CA ASP A 166 1.38 -2.55 -6.38
C ASP A 166 0.78 -1.35 -5.62
N VAL A 167 0.70 -0.18 -6.27
CA VAL A 167 0.42 1.10 -5.61
C VAL A 167 -1.05 1.48 -5.73
N HIS A 168 -1.62 1.94 -4.61
CA HIS A 168 -3.02 2.33 -4.47
C HIS A 168 -3.16 3.65 -3.70
N SER A 169 -4.32 4.31 -3.82
CA SER A 169 -4.69 5.46 -2.99
C SER A 169 -6.19 5.46 -2.74
N GLY A 170 -6.59 5.76 -1.50
CA GLY A 170 -8.00 5.96 -1.17
C GLY A 170 -8.65 7.16 -1.87
N ALA A 171 -7.86 8.08 -2.44
CA ALA A 171 -8.37 9.15 -3.30
C ALA A 171 -8.80 8.64 -4.68
N CYS A 172 -8.40 7.42 -5.06
CA CYS A 172 -8.56 6.83 -6.38
C CYS A 172 -9.50 5.61 -6.40
N GLY A 173 -10.29 5.43 -5.33
CA GLY A 173 -11.11 4.24 -5.14
C GLY A 173 -10.29 2.96 -5.20
N LYS A 174 -10.65 2.06 -6.13
CA LYS A 174 -10.02 0.75 -6.32
C LYS A 174 -9.00 0.72 -7.46
N THR A 175 -8.73 1.85 -8.11
CA THR A 175 -7.81 1.87 -9.25
C THR A 175 -6.38 1.62 -8.80
N ARG A 176 -5.72 0.65 -9.45
CA ARG A 176 -4.28 0.47 -9.34
C ARG A 176 -3.56 1.64 -10.02
N LEU A 177 -2.66 2.29 -9.29
CA LEU A 177 -1.97 3.51 -9.74
C LEU A 177 -0.65 3.22 -10.41
N ASP A 178 0.05 2.16 -10.02
CA ASP A 178 1.26 1.69 -10.68
C ASP A 178 1.50 0.21 -10.35
N TRP A 179 2.27 -0.45 -11.21
CA TRP A 179 2.84 -1.77 -10.96
C TRP A 179 4.33 -1.72 -11.30
N TYR A 180 5.15 -1.65 -10.25
CA TYR A 180 6.59 -1.55 -10.39
C TYR A 180 7.25 -2.93 -10.30
N THR A 181 8.06 -3.26 -11.30
CA THR A 181 8.83 -4.52 -11.41
C THR A 181 10.34 -4.25 -11.45
N GLY A 182 10.84 -3.26 -10.70
CA GLY A 182 12.23 -2.81 -10.84
C GLY A 182 13.29 -3.84 -10.45
N ASN A 183 14.49 -3.35 -10.13
CA ASN A 183 15.68 -4.19 -9.91
C ASN A 183 15.45 -5.28 -8.86
N GLY A 184 14.70 -4.91 -7.83
CA GLY A 184 14.32 -5.80 -6.75
C GLY A 184 15.43 -6.34 -5.90
N PHE A 185 15.17 -7.50 -5.30
CA PHE A 185 16.10 -8.15 -4.41
C PHE A 185 16.49 -9.52 -4.96
N SER A 186 17.79 -9.79 -4.96
CA SER A 186 18.33 -11.09 -5.34
C SER A 186 18.88 -11.82 -4.11
N TYR A 187 18.51 -13.09 -3.99
CA TYR A 187 19.15 -14.01 -3.06
C TYR A 187 19.44 -15.31 -3.78
N TRP A 188 20.73 -15.50 -4.06
CA TRP A 188 21.27 -16.69 -4.67
C TRP A 188 22.48 -17.14 -3.85
N PRO A 189 22.29 -17.99 -2.82
CA PRO A 189 23.40 -18.52 -2.07
C PRO A 189 24.28 -19.36 -3.01
N TRP A 190 25.44 -18.83 -3.37
CA TRP A 190 26.39 -19.53 -4.23
C TRP A 190 27.03 -20.66 -3.42
N LYS A 191 26.92 -21.89 -3.93
CA LYS A 191 27.63 -23.06 -3.38
C LYS A 191 28.97 -23.29 -4.10
N GLY A 192 29.60 -22.23 -4.60
CA GLY A 192 30.87 -22.29 -5.32
C GLY A 192 31.92 -21.40 -4.67
N THR A 193 33.18 -21.79 -4.82
CA THR A 193 34.33 -20.92 -4.54
C THR A 193 34.59 -20.08 -5.79
N PRO A 194 34.91 -18.76 -5.67
CA PRO A 194 35.40 -17.96 -6.81
C PRO A 194 36.45 -18.74 -7.61
N GLY A 195 36.21 -18.97 -8.90
CA GLY A 195 37.18 -19.59 -9.81
C GLY A 195 37.13 -21.12 -9.96
N LYS A 196 36.11 -21.83 -9.46
CA LYS A 196 35.87 -23.24 -9.83
C LYS A 196 34.45 -23.45 -10.38
N PRO A 197 34.28 -24.06 -11.58
CA PRO A 197 32.98 -24.50 -12.04
C PRO A 197 32.40 -25.55 -11.08
N ALA A 198 31.08 -25.58 -10.96
CA ALA A 198 30.34 -26.57 -10.18
C ALA A 198 30.40 -27.97 -10.80
#